data_AF-A0A4C1SMW6-F1
#
_entry.id   AF-A0A4C1SMW6-F1
#
_cell.length_a   1.000
_cell.length_b   1.000
_cell.length_c   1.000
_cell.angle_alpha   90.00
_cell.angle_beta   90.00
_cell.angle_gamma   90.00
#
_symmetry.space_group_name_H-M   'P 1'
#
loop_
_entity.id
_entity.type
_entity.pdbx_description
1 polymer ?
#
loop_
_entity_poly.entity_id
_entity_poly.type
_entity_poly.pdbx_seq_one_letter_code
_entity_poly.pdbx_strand_id
1 'polypeptide(L)'
;MIRQNLVLHQDLELPTISKFMKDASERSFDIASSHPNPLIVSAVSHEHRLRISSVERPRNILSGPSDAITVKVEEVIEVNNIAIDWK
;
A
#
# COMPACT_ATOMS: atom_id res chain seq x y z
N MET A 1 -11.75 -9.78 11.59
CA MET A 1 -11.13 -10.16 10.29
C MET A 1 -9.59 -10.30 10.32
N ILE A 2 -8.87 -9.78 11.34
CA ILE A 2 -7.39 -9.80 11.36
C ILE A 2 -6.80 -11.15 11.84
N ARG A 3 -7.53 -11.90 12.69
CA ARG A 3 -7.03 -13.14 13.33
C ARG A 3 -6.88 -14.34 12.40
N GLN A 4 -7.75 -14.47 11.40
CA GLN A 4 -7.77 -15.64 10.50
C GLN A 4 -6.61 -15.61 9.50
N ASN A 5 -6.22 -14.42 9.04
CA ASN A 5 -5.11 -14.28 8.08
C ASN A 5 -3.75 -14.66 8.68
N LEU A 6 -3.53 -14.40 9.98
CA LEU A 6 -2.27 -14.77 10.65
C LEU A 6 -2.12 -16.30 10.78
N VAL A 7 -3.23 -16.99 11.08
CA VAL A 7 -3.28 -18.46 11.18
C VAL A 7 -3.01 -19.10 9.83
N LEU A 8 -3.63 -18.61 8.75
CA LEU A 8 -3.38 -19.10 7.39
C LEU A 8 -1.93 -18.92 6.94
N HIS A 9 -1.26 -17.82 7.32
CA HIS A 9 0.15 -17.61 7.02
C HIS A 9 1.07 -18.65 7.68
N GLN A 10 0.74 -19.06 8.91
CA GLN A 10 1.50 -20.10 9.63
C GLN A 10 1.20 -21.50 9.11
N ASP A 11 -0.07 -21.82 8.87
CA ASP A 11 -0.50 -23.15 8.40
C ASP A 11 -0.04 -23.47 6.97
N LEU A 12 0.12 -22.44 6.14
CA LEU A 12 0.54 -22.57 4.74
C LEU A 12 2.04 -22.26 4.53
N GLU A 13 2.81 -22.11 5.62
CA GLU A 13 4.24 -21.74 5.63
C GLU A 13 4.59 -20.52 4.75
N LEU A 14 3.62 -19.65 4.50
CA LEU A 14 3.82 -18.54 3.57
C LEU A 14 4.77 -17.51 4.19
N PRO A 15 5.76 -17.02 3.43
CA PRO A 15 6.62 -15.95 3.90
C PRO A 15 5.76 -14.75 4.28
N THR A 16 6.00 -14.18 5.46
CA THR A 16 5.38 -12.93 5.88
C THR A 16 5.56 -11.89 4.79
N ILE A 17 4.57 -11.00 4.60
CA ILE A 17 4.65 -9.89 3.64
C ILE A 17 5.99 -9.16 3.73
N SER A 18 6.54 -8.95 4.93
CA SER A 18 7.86 -8.33 5.10
C SER A 18 9.00 -9.12 4.45
N LYS A 19 9.04 -10.45 4.61
CA LYS A 19 10.01 -11.34 3.97
C LYS A 19 9.83 -11.33 2.46
N PHE A 20 8.61 -11.49 1.98
CA PHE A 20 8.31 -11.44 0.55
C PHE A 20 8.73 -10.10 -0.07
N MET A 21 8.41 -8.98 0.58
CA MET A 21 8.78 -7.64 0.10
C MET A 21 10.30 -7.45 0.07
N LYS A 22 11.02 -7.97 1.07
CA LYS A 22 12.48 -7.92 1.10
C LYS A 22 13.08 -8.74 -0.05
N ASP A 23 12.65 -9.98 -0.21
CA ASP A 23 13.16 -10.90 -1.24
C ASP A 23 12.77 -10.42 -2.66
N ALA A 24 11.60 -9.79 -2.83
CA ALA A 24 11.18 -9.18 -4.10
C ALA A 24 11.98 -7.91 -4.43
N SER A 25 12.28 -7.10 -3.41
CA SER A 25 13.11 -5.89 -3.55
C SER A 25 14.53 -6.26 -3.96
N GLU A 26 15.15 -7.22 -3.27
CA GLU A 26 16.51 -7.71 -3.57
C GLU A 26 16.64 -8.19 -5.02
N ARG A 27 15.72 -9.06 -5.47
CA ARG A 27 15.69 -9.51 -6.87
C ARG A 27 15.55 -8.37 -7.87
N SER A 28 14.80 -7.32 -7.51
CA SER A 28 14.62 -6.15 -8.38
C SER A 28 15.92 -5.35 -8.51
N PHE A 29 16.68 -5.23 -7.42
CA PHE A 29 18.01 -4.60 -7.43
C PHE A 29 19.06 -5.44 -8.17
N ASP A 30 19.03 -6.77 -8.04
CA ASP A 30 19.95 -7.68 -8.77
C ASP A 30 19.76 -7.59 -10.29
N ILE A 31 18.50 -7.51 -10.74
CA ILE A 31 18.16 -7.31 -12.16
C ILE A 31 18.68 -5.96 -12.65
N ALA A 32 18.48 -4.89 -11.87
CA ALA A 32 18.96 -3.56 -12.23
C ALA A 32 20.51 -3.48 -12.24
N SER A 33 21.17 -4.21 -11.34
CA SER A 33 22.64 -4.26 -11.25
C SER A 33 23.27 -5.00 -12.44
N SER A 34 22.60 -6.02 -12.98
CA SER A 34 23.05 -6.77 -14.15
C SER A 34 22.60 -6.18 -15.50
N HIS A 35 21.93 -5.01 -15.48
CA HIS A 35 21.35 -4.43 -16.69
C HIS A 35 22.43 -3.89 -17.64
N PRO A 36 22.33 -4.12 -18.97
CA PRO A 36 23.28 -3.58 -19.94
C PRO A 36 23.26 -2.04 -20.08
N ASN A 37 22.35 -1.35 -19.38
CA ASN A 37 22.19 0.10 -19.49
C ASN A 37 22.85 0.75 -18.26
N PRO A 38 23.93 1.53 -18.43
CA PRO A 38 24.64 2.15 -17.33
C PRO A 38 23.77 3.12 -16.53
N LEU A 39 22.72 3.72 -17.13
CA LEU A 39 21.79 4.58 -16.41
C LEU A 39 21.00 3.79 -15.36
N ILE A 40 20.57 2.57 -15.69
CA ILE A 40 19.81 1.72 -14.77
C ILE A 40 20.72 1.20 -13.65
N VAL A 41 21.94 0.81 -13.98
CA VAL A 41 22.95 0.42 -12.98
C VAL A 41 23.27 1.59 -12.04
N SER A 42 23.40 2.82 -12.57
CA SER A 42 23.66 4.00 -11.75
C SER A 42 22.53 4.30 -10.75
N ALA A 43 21.28 3.99 -11.10
CA ALA A 43 20.12 4.17 -10.23
C ALA A 43 20.15 3.24 -9.00
N VAL A 44 20.78 2.06 -9.09
CA VAL A 44 20.97 1.14 -7.95
C VAL A 44 21.85 1.78 -6.86
N SER A 45 22.84 2.58 -7.26
CA SER A 45 23.74 3.28 -6.36
C SER A 45 23.22 4.62 -5.86
N HIS A 46 22.05 5.05 -6.34
CA HIS A 46 21.49 6.34 -5.95
C HIS A 46 21.05 6.27 -4.49
N GLU A 47 21.69 7.08 -3.64
CA GLU A 47 21.28 7.24 -2.25
C GLU A 47 19.87 7.84 -2.23
N HIS A 48 18.87 6.98 -2.02
CA HIS A 48 17.51 7.43 -1.79
C HIS A 48 17.49 8.09 -0.41
N ARG A 49 17.81 9.39 -0.37
CA ARG A 49 17.58 10.24 0.79
C ARG A 49 16.10 10.12 1.09
N LEU A 50 15.76 9.28 2.08
CA LEU A 50 14.44 9.17 2.66
C LEU A 50 14.11 10.54 3.27
N ARG A 51 13.70 11.48 2.43
CA ARG A 51 13.04 12.69 2.86
C ARG A 51 11.66 12.21 3.27
N ILE A 52 11.54 11.88 4.55
CA ILE A 52 10.29 11.51 5.22
C ILE A 52 9.25 12.67 5.10
N SER A 53 9.68 13.86 4.68
CA SER A 53 8.82 14.98 4.30
C SER A 53 8.10 14.83 2.95
N SER A 54 8.54 13.88 2.10
CA SER A 54 8.02 13.67 0.75
C SER A 54 7.62 12.21 0.52
N VAL A 55 6.94 11.62 1.51
CA VAL A 55 5.88 10.67 1.19
C VAL A 55 4.83 11.50 0.46
N GLU A 56 5.01 11.68 -0.84
CA GLU A 56 3.99 12.28 -1.69
C GLU A 56 2.77 11.38 -1.52
N ARG A 57 1.80 11.88 -0.75
CA ARG A 57 0.58 11.17 -0.42
C ARG A 57 0.05 10.57 -1.72
N PRO A 58 -0.28 9.27 -1.79
CA PRO A 58 -0.69 8.65 -3.03
C PRO A 58 -1.79 9.52 -3.64
N ARG A 59 -1.59 9.89 -4.91
CA ARG A 59 -2.34 10.95 -5.62
C ARG A 59 -3.84 10.66 -5.78
N ASN A 60 -4.32 9.56 -5.21
CA ASN A 60 -5.72 9.14 -5.15
C ASN A 60 -6.47 9.63 -3.91
N ILE A 61 -5.83 10.40 -3.01
CA ILE A 61 -6.55 10.98 -1.88
C ILE A 61 -7.24 12.26 -2.35
N LEU A 62 -8.55 12.14 -2.59
CA LEU A 62 -9.45 13.24 -2.93
C LEU A 62 -9.44 14.25 -1.78
N SER A 63 -8.56 15.25 -1.86
CA SER A 63 -8.44 16.32 -0.85
C SER A 63 -9.33 17.53 -1.17
N GLY A 64 -10.23 17.40 -2.14
CA GLY A 64 -11.22 18.42 -2.49
C GLY A 64 -12.51 18.26 -1.67
N PRO A 65 -13.39 19.27 -1.69
CA PRO A 65 -14.72 19.14 -1.09
C PRO A 65 -15.47 17.97 -1.74
N SER A 66 -16.17 17.16 -0.93
CA SER A 66 -17.03 16.10 -1.43
C SER A 66 -18.05 16.67 -2.41
N ASP A 67 -18.21 16.01 -3.55
CA ASP A 67 -19.22 16.38 -4.52
C ASP A 67 -20.62 16.00 -4.01
N ALA A 68 -21.66 16.58 -4.62
CA ALA A 68 -23.04 16.40 -4.16
C ALA A 68 -23.50 14.93 -4.15
N ILE A 69 -22.84 14.08 -4.96
CA ILE A 69 -23.10 12.64 -5.00
C ILE A 69 -22.46 11.95 -3.79
N THR A 70 -21.21 12.26 -3.45
CA THR A 70 -20.54 11.70 -2.27
C THR A 70 -21.27 12.09 -0.98
N VAL A 71 -21.72 13.33 -0.84
CA VAL A 71 -22.46 13.80 0.35
C VAL A 71 -23.74 12.98 0.58
N LYS A 72 -24.50 12.71 -0.48
CA LYS A 72 -25.73 11.91 -0.39
C LYS A 72 -25.45 10.45 -0.04
N VAL A 73 -24.34 9.89 -0.53
CA VAL A 73 -23.94 8.51 -0.22
C VAL A 73 -23.51 8.40 1.24
N GLU A 74 -22.77 9.37 1.77
CA GLU A 74 -22.39 9.42 3.19
C GLU A 74 -23.62 9.53 4.10
N GLU A 75 -24.60 10.37 3.74
CA GLU A 75 -25.87 10.50 4.48
C GLU A 75 -26.65 9.17 4.54
N VAL A 76 -26.73 8.44 3.43
CA VAL A 76 -27.40 7.13 3.39
C VAL A 76 -26.66 6.09 4.24
N ILE A 77 -25.33 6.11 4.22
CA ILE A 77 -24.51 5.21 5.05
C ILE A 77 -24.70 5.52 6.54
N GLU A 78 -24.75 6.80 6.91
CA GLU A 78 -24.99 7.23 8.30
C GLU A 78 -26.36 6.78 8.80
N VAL A 79 -27.43 7.00 8.02
CA VAL A 79 -28.78 6.51 8.34
C VAL A 79 -28.82 4.98 8.48
N ASN A 80 -28.13 4.26 7.60
CA ASN A 80 -28.08 2.80 7.66
C ASN A 80 -27.32 2.28 8.88
N ASN A 81 -26.22 2.94 9.27
CA ASN A 81 -25.47 2.57 10.47
C ASN A 81 -26.29 2.82 11.75
N ILE A 82 -27.00 3.95 11.81
CA ILE A 82 -27.95 4.23 12.91
C ILE A 82 -29.02 3.14 12.94
N ALA A 83 -29.65 2.82 11.80
CA ALA A 83 -30.70 1.80 11.72
C ALA A 83 -30.23 0.38 12.12
N ILE A 84 -28.96 0.05 11.90
CA ILE A 84 -28.35 -1.21 12.35
C ILE A 84 -28.10 -1.19 13.86
N ASP A 85 -27.75 -0.05 14.45
CA ASP A 85 -27.50 0.10 15.89
C ASP A 85 -28.80 0.01 16.73
N TRP A 86 -29.95 0.35 16.15
CA TRP A 86 -31.28 0.18 16.77
C TRP A 86 -31.83 -1.25 16.73
N LYS A 87 -31.04 -2.25 16.31
CA LYS A 87 -31.47 -3.63 16.09
C LYS A 87 -30.68 -4.63 16.93
#